data_AF-K2FJ68-F1
#
_entry.id   AF-K2FJ68-F1
#
_cell.length_a   1.000
_cell.length_b   1.000
_cell.length_c   1.000
_cell.angle_alpha   90.00
_cell.angle_beta   90.00
_cell.angle_gamma   90.00
#
_symmetry.space_group_name_H-M   'P 1'
#
loop_
_entity.id
_entity.type
_entity.pdbx_description
1 polymer ?
#
loop_
_entity_poly.entity_id
_entity_poly.type
_entity_poly.pdbx_seq_one_letter_code
_entity_poly.pdbx_strand_id
1 'polypeptide(L)'
;MTKKRAKVLHVLNWFHGNVCIKKCSPEIDREHYQKMRKLIEGHEDYPITYKLFIQTMREKHKIYDLPEKEFGKSTKDFWKHSASCPWNLI
;
A
#
# COMPACT_ATOMS: atom_id res chain seq x y z
N MET A 1 9.61 19.08 -0.85
CA MET A 1 9.83 17.67 -1.27
C MET A 1 8.73 17.25 -2.22
N THR A 2 9.04 17.09 -3.51
CA THR A 2 8.11 16.53 -4.51
C THR A 2 7.69 15.14 -4.06
N LYS A 3 6.40 14.94 -3.77
CA LYS A 3 5.87 13.64 -3.36
C LYS A 3 6.13 12.65 -4.50
N LYS A 4 7.04 11.70 -4.30
CA LYS A 4 7.33 10.64 -5.29
C LYS A 4 6.03 9.94 -5.65
N ARG A 5 5.70 9.95 -6.95
CA ARG A 5 4.56 9.23 -7.52
C ARG A 5 5.08 7.95 -8.15
N ALA A 6 4.31 6.89 -8.02
CA ALA A 6 4.58 5.59 -8.64
C ALA A 6 3.29 5.08 -9.29
N LYS A 7 3.42 4.11 -10.18
CA LYS A 7 2.27 3.42 -10.79
C LYS A 7 1.39 2.81 -9.70
N VAL A 8 0.07 2.90 -9.85
CA VAL A 8 -0.89 2.36 -8.86
C VAL A 8 -0.62 0.90 -8.57
N LEU A 9 -0.35 0.09 -9.60
CA LEU A 9 -0.05 -1.34 -9.43
C LEU A 9 1.19 -1.57 -8.57
N HIS A 10 2.23 -0.74 -8.73
CA HIS A 10 3.43 -0.82 -7.91
C HIS A 10 3.13 -0.51 -6.44
N VAL A 11 2.32 0.54 -6.21
CA VAL A 11 1.91 0.92 -4.85
C VAL A 11 1.03 -0.15 -4.20
N LEU A 12 0.15 -0.80 -4.98
CA LEU A 12 -0.68 -1.93 -4.53
C LEU A 12 0.19 -3.11 -4.11
N ASN A 13 1.11 -3.56 -4.96
CA ASN A 13 1.98 -4.70 -4.65
C ASN A 13 2.85 -4.40 -3.42
N TRP A 14 3.35 -3.18 -3.29
CA TRP A 14 4.06 -2.74 -2.10
C TRP A 14 3.17 -2.80 -0.85
N PHE A 15 1.95 -2.28 -0.92
CA PHE A 15 1.00 -2.26 0.20
C PHE A 15 0.62 -3.68 0.62
N HIS A 16 0.33 -4.55 -0.35
CA HIS A 16 0.04 -5.95 -0.09
C HIS A 16 1.22 -6.67 0.60
N GLY A 17 2.42 -6.60 0.02
CA GLY A 17 3.59 -7.30 0.53
C GLY A 17 4.13 -6.78 1.88
N ASN A 18 3.97 -5.49 2.18
CA ASN A 18 4.50 -4.89 3.40
C ASN A 18 3.46 -4.76 4.51
N VAL A 19 2.18 -4.65 4.17
CA VAL A 19 1.10 -4.38 5.12
C VAL A 19 0.18 -5.59 5.21
N CYS A 20 -0.48 -5.99 4.13
CA CYS A 20 -1.54 -7.01 4.19
C CYS A 20 -1.01 -8.40 4.62
N ILE A 21 0.03 -8.92 3.96
CA ILE A 21 0.57 -10.28 4.21
C ILE A 21 1.00 -10.47 5.68
N LYS A 22 1.51 -9.41 6.32
CA LYS A 22 2.06 -9.53 7.68
C LYS A 22 0.99 -9.67 8.76
N LYS A 23 -0.29 -9.35 8.50
CA LYS A 23 -1.32 -9.38 9.54
C LYS A 23 -2.70 -9.92 9.15
N CYS A 24 -2.96 -10.19 7.87
CA CYS A 24 -4.17 -10.91 7.48
C CYS A 24 -3.93 -12.42 7.50
N SER A 25 -4.97 -13.20 7.78
CA SER A 25 -4.96 -14.62 7.41
C SER A 25 -4.88 -14.76 5.88
N PRO A 26 -4.33 -15.85 5.33
CA PRO A 26 -4.16 -16.02 3.88
C PRO A 26 -5.45 -15.85 3.07
N GLU A 27 -6.59 -16.25 3.63
CA GLU A 27 -7.90 -16.15 2.99
C GLU A 27 -8.37 -14.69 2.87
N ILE A 28 -8.23 -13.93 3.95
CA ILE A 28 -8.58 -12.51 4.03
C ILE A 28 -7.61 -11.66 3.19
N ASP A 29 -6.32 -12.02 3.20
CA ASP A 29 -5.29 -11.37 2.39
C ASP A 29 -5.60 -11.49 0.89
N ARG A 30 -5.95 -12.70 0.43
CA ARG A 30 -6.35 -12.94 -0.96
C ARG A 30 -7.58 -12.13 -1.35
N GLU A 31 -8.59 -12.07 -0.49
CA GLU A 31 -9.80 -11.28 -0.73
C GLU A 31 -9.49 -9.78 -0.86
N HIS A 32 -8.68 -9.24 0.06
CA HIS A 32 -8.24 -7.85 0.01
C HIS A 32 -7.43 -7.54 -1.24
N TYR A 33 -6.50 -8.42 -1.63
CA TYR A 33 -5.71 -8.24 -2.84
C TYR A 33 -6.60 -8.19 -4.08
N GLN A 34 -7.54 -9.13 -4.21
CA GLN A 34 -8.47 -9.15 -5.35
C GLN A 34 -9.36 -7.91 -5.38
N LYS A 35 -9.88 -7.44 -4.24
CA LYS A 35 -10.64 -6.20 -4.14
C LYS A 35 -9.80 -4.99 -4.58
N MET A 36 -8.57 -4.86 -4.09
CA MET A 36 -7.67 -3.77 -4.51
C MET A 36 -7.35 -3.84 -6.00
N ARG A 37 -7.09 -5.03 -6.54
CA ARG A 37 -6.76 -5.22 -7.96
C ARG A 37 -7.94 -4.80 -8.84
N LYS A 38 -9.17 -5.17 -8.47
CA LYS A 38 -10.39 -4.77 -9.17
C LYS A 38 -10.64 -3.26 -9.12
N LEU A 39 -10.30 -2.60 -8.01
CA LEU A 39 -10.45 -1.14 -7.87
C LEU A 39 -9.51 -0.34 -8.77
N ILE A 40 -8.38 -0.92 -9.16
CA ILE A 40 -7.36 -0.25 -9.97
C ILE A 40 -7.34 -0.75 -11.42
N GLU A 41 -8.27 -1.63 -11.78
CA GLU A 41 -8.39 -2.19 -13.12
C GLU A 41 -8.63 -1.08 -14.15
N GLY A 42 -7.78 -1.02 -15.18
CA GLY A 42 -7.78 0.07 -16.17
C GLY A 42 -7.05 1.34 -15.72
N HIS A 43 -6.48 1.35 -14.51
CA HIS A 43 -5.75 2.46 -13.92
C HIS A 43 -4.38 2.04 -13.36
N GLU A 44 -3.87 0.87 -13.74
CA GLU A 44 -2.66 0.26 -13.19
C GLU A 44 -1.43 1.16 -13.29
N ASP A 45 -1.30 1.89 -14.40
CA ASP A 45 -0.18 2.79 -14.70
C ASP A 45 -0.37 4.21 -14.14
N TYR A 46 -1.51 4.52 -13.53
CA TYR A 46 -1.80 5.88 -13.10
C TYR A 46 -0.81 6.33 -12.01
N PRO A 47 -0.20 7.53 -12.12
CA PRO A 47 0.79 7.97 -11.15
C PRO A 47 0.10 8.43 -9.85
N ILE A 48 0.28 7.67 -8.78
CA ILE A 48 -0.29 7.96 -7.45
C ILE A 48 0.81 8.05 -6.39
N THR A 49 0.53 8.80 -5.32
CA THR A 49 1.38 8.78 -4.12
C THR A 49 0.96 7.63 -3.20
N TYR A 50 1.93 7.01 -2.52
CA TYR A 50 1.68 6.00 -1.49
C TYR A 50 0.65 6.46 -0.46
N LYS A 51 0.76 7.71 0.01
CA LYS A 51 -0.19 8.30 0.96
C LYS A 51 -1.62 8.24 0.43
N LEU A 52 -1.84 8.78 -0.77
CA LEU A 52 -3.17 8.86 -1.36
C LEU A 52 -3.76 7.47 -1.64
N PHE A 53 -2.94 6.53 -2.11
CA PHE A 53 -3.38 5.15 -2.32
C PHE A 53 -3.86 4.51 -1.02
N ILE A 54 -3.05 4.58 0.03
CA ILE A 54 -3.36 4.02 1.35
C ILE A 54 -4.64 4.63 1.93
N GLN A 55 -4.77 5.96 1.88
CA GLN A 55 -5.97 6.64 2.36
C GLN A 55 -7.21 6.20 1.55
N THR A 56 -7.08 6.10 0.23
CA THR A 56 -8.18 5.64 -0.63
C THR A 56 -8.59 4.21 -0.28
N MET A 57 -7.64 3.29 -0.13
CA MET A 57 -7.96 1.89 0.17
C MET A 57 -8.56 1.71 1.57
N ARG A 58 -8.04 2.41 2.59
CA ARG A 58 -8.52 2.28 3.97
C ARG A 58 -9.77 3.11 4.27
N GLU A 59 -9.76 4.39 3.95
CA GLU A 59 -10.83 5.33 4.34
C GLU A 59 -12.05 5.20 3.42
N LYS A 60 -11.83 5.07 2.10
CA LYS A 60 -12.92 5.00 1.12
C LYS A 60 -13.41 3.57 0.89
N HIS A 61 -12.50 2.61 0.78
CA HIS A 61 -12.85 1.22 0.44
C HIS A 61 -12.87 0.29 1.65
N LYS A 62 -12.52 0.77 2.85
CA LYS A 62 -12.46 -0.01 4.10
C LYS A 62 -11.67 -1.32 3.96
N ILE A 63 -10.68 -1.31 3.06
CA ILE A 63 -9.77 -2.44 2.89
C ILE A 63 -8.76 -2.35 4.01
N TYR A 64 -8.63 -3.43 4.77
CA TYR A 64 -7.67 -3.54 5.86
C TYR A 64 -7.93 -2.52 7.00
N ASP A 65 -9.03 -2.77 7.73
CA ASP A 65 -9.55 -1.95 8.85
C ASP A 65 -8.77 -2.15 10.16
N LEU A 66 -7.43 -2.13 10.09
CA LEU A 66 -6.62 -2.14 11.32
C LEU A 66 -6.75 -0.81 12.06
N PRO A 67 -6.71 -0.82 13.41
CA PRO A 67 -6.62 0.39 14.20
C PRO A 67 -5.42 1.26 13.80
N GLU A 68 -5.59 2.58 13.74
CA GLU A 68 -4.55 3.53 13.32
C GLU A 68 -3.21 3.36 14.05
N LYS A 69 -3.24 2.95 15.33
CA LYS A 69 -2.03 2.69 16.13
C LYS A 69 -1.17 1.56 15.58
N GLU A 70 -1.78 0.52 15.00
CA GLU A 70 -1.05 -0.58 14.39
C GLU A 70 -0.55 -0.23 12.99
N PHE A 71 -1.38 0.48 12.24
CA PHE A 71 -1.03 0.98 10.92
C PHE A 71 0.15 1.96 10.96
N GLY A 72 0.16 2.87 11.95
CA GLY A 72 1.23 3.82 12.19
C GLY A 72 2.55 3.16 12.59
N LYS A 73 2.55 1.98 13.20
CA LYS A 73 3.77 1.19 13.46
C LYS A 73 4.30 0.54 12.16
N SER A 74 3.42 -0.08 11.37
CA SER A 74 3.80 -0.71 10.09
C SER A 74 4.27 0.28 9.02
N THR A 75 3.86 1.54 9.11
CA THR A 75 4.26 2.60 8.17
C THR A 75 5.29 3.58 8.75
N LYS A 76 5.57 3.55 10.06
CA LYS A 76 6.52 4.48 10.71
C LYS A 76 7.90 4.43 10.10
N ASP A 77 8.39 3.22 9.76
CA ASP A 77 9.72 3.04 9.20
C ASP A 77 9.81 3.53 7.74
N PHE A 78 8.70 3.48 7.00
CA PHE A 78 8.60 4.02 5.64
C PHE A 78 8.62 5.56 5.64
N TRP A 79 7.85 6.21 6.53
CA TRP A 79 7.84 7.67 6.63
C TRP A 79 9.12 8.24 7.24
N LYS A 80 9.85 7.44 8.04
CA LYS A 80 11.17 7.80 8.57
C LYS A 80 12.28 7.65 7.53
N HIS A 81 12.21 6.69 6.62
CA HIS A 81 13.19 6.49 5.54
C HIS A 81 12.87 7.31 4.28
N SER A 82 12.64 8.62 4.44
CA SER A 82 12.50 9.52 3.29
C SER A 82 13.83 9.81 2.56
N ALA A 83 14.96 9.29 3.05
CA ALA A 83 16.30 9.67 2.59
C ALA A 83 17.17 8.54 1.98
N SER A 84 16.81 7.26 2.02
CA SER A 84 17.67 6.22 1.43
C SER A 84 16.88 4.99 0.99
N CYS A 85 16.51 4.96 -0.28
CA CYS A 85 16.26 3.70 -0.99
C CYS A 85 17.48 3.47 -1.90
N PRO A 86 18.48 2.68 -1.50
CA PRO A 86 19.34 2.05 -2.47
C PRO A 86 18.52 0.93 -3.10
N TRP A 87 17.93 1.19 -4.26
CA TRP A 87 17.48 0.11 -5.13
C TRP A 87 18.72 -0.61 -5.62
N ASN A 88 19.07 -1.71 -4.95
CA ASN A 88 19.93 -2.73 -5.50
C ASN A 88 19.44 -4.09 -4.99
N LEU A 89 19.26 -5.00 -5.97
CA LEU A 89 19.25 -6.46 -5.88
C LEU A 89 17.95 -7.09 -5.34
N ILE A 90 17.31 -8.07 -5.98
CA ILE A 90 17.44 -8.81 -7.26
C ILE A 90 16.01 -9.18 -7.63
#